data_AF-A0A7V8DM74-F1
#
_entry.id   AF-A0A7V8DM74-F1
#
_cell.length_a   1.000
_cell.length_b   1.000
_cell.length_c   1.000
_cell.angle_alpha   90.00
_cell.angle_beta   90.00
_cell.angle_gamma   90.00
#
_symmetry.space_group_name_H-M   'P 1'
#
loop_
_entity.id
_entity.type
_entity.pdbx_description
1 polymer ?
#
loop_
_entity_poly.entity_id
_entity_poly.type
_entity_poly.pdbx_seq_one_letter_code
_entity_poly.pdbx_strand_id
1 'polypeptide(L)'
;MKTISQIDEALATWKAPTDLGQGAEELLSFAEQVLENWLIAKGKKPTLIKSEGFRLLGLHRQGAKGDPSFNACRETCREAIYNYNLICDNPKAENAAANIVKLRRIVQHIALFIGGKMQVTGLGEFCCASKPIRLLEV
;
A
#
# COMPACT_ATOMS: atom_id res chain seq x y z
N MET A 1 10.04 -2.99 -9.39
CA MET A 1 8.83 -3.12 -8.55
C MET A 1 9.08 -4.22 -7.54
N LYS A 2 8.86 -3.96 -6.25
CA LYS A 2 8.88 -4.98 -5.19
C LYS A 2 7.62 -5.86 -5.28
N THR A 3 7.73 -7.14 -4.94
CA THR A 3 6.55 -8.01 -4.76
C THR A 3 5.76 -7.62 -3.51
N ILE A 4 4.53 -8.11 -3.36
CA ILE A 4 3.75 -7.83 -2.14
C ILE A 4 4.46 -8.32 -0.86
N SER A 5 5.10 -9.50 -0.88
CA SER A 5 5.87 -10.00 0.27
C SER A 5 7.05 -9.07 0.61
N GLN A 6 7.80 -8.64 -0.41
CA GLN A 6 8.91 -7.70 -0.21
C GLN A 6 8.43 -6.34 0.31
N ILE A 7 7.23 -5.90 -0.08
CA ILE A 7 6.62 -4.67 0.44
C ILE A 7 6.20 -4.86 1.89
N ASP A 8 5.60 -5.98 2.28
CA ASP A 8 5.24 -6.25 3.68
C ASP A 8 6.48 -6.33 4.59
N GLU A 9 7.54 -7.00 4.14
CA GLU A 9 8.83 -7.06 4.84
C GLU A 9 9.47 -5.67 4.99
N ALA A 10 9.46 -4.88 3.91
CA ALA A 10 9.94 -3.51 3.94
C ALA A 10 9.11 -2.67 4.93
N LEU A 11 7.78 -2.74 4.86
CA LEU A 11 6.88 -2.04 5.77
C LEU A 11 7.05 -2.48 7.23
N ALA A 12 7.37 -3.74 7.51
CA ALA A 12 7.59 -4.24 8.87
C ALA A 12 8.83 -3.62 9.52
N THR A 13 9.90 -3.43 8.74
CA THR A 13 11.17 -2.87 9.20
C THR A 13 11.30 -1.36 8.98
N TRP A 14 10.35 -0.76 8.26
CA TRP A 14 10.35 0.65 7.91
C TRP A 14 10.34 1.55 9.15
N LYS A 15 11.23 2.55 9.14
CA LYS A 15 11.34 3.60 10.16
C LYS A 15 11.19 4.95 9.48
N ALA A 16 10.54 5.89 10.16
CA ALA A 16 10.39 7.23 9.65
C ALA A 16 11.77 7.88 9.42
N PRO A 17 12.06 8.36 8.20
CA PRO A 17 13.27 9.15 7.95
C PRO A 17 13.18 10.52 8.60
N THR A 18 14.31 11.23 8.69
CA THR A 18 14.35 12.62 9.17
C THR A 18 13.53 13.55 8.27
N ASP A 19 13.57 13.33 6.95
CA ASP A 19 12.71 14.02 5.99
C ASP A 19 11.39 13.26 5.80
N LEU A 20 10.35 13.71 6.50
CA LEU A 20 9.04 13.07 6.45
C LEU A 20 8.39 13.14 5.05
N GLY A 21 8.71 14.15 4.23
CA GLY A 21 8.21 14.25 2.86
C GLY A 21 8.75 13.11 2.00
N GLN A 22 10.05 12.85 2.09
CA GLN A 22 10.69 11.71 1.43
C GLN A 22 10.09 10.37 1.91
N GLY A 23 9.85 10.24 3.22
CA GLY A 23 9.22 9.04 3.77
C GLY A 23 7.79 8.84 3.27
N ALA A 24 7.02 9.92 3.10
CA ALA A 24 5.68 9.87 2.55
C ALA A 24 5.68 9.45 1.07
N GLU A 25 6.61 9.96 0.26
CA GLU A 25 6.79 9.55 -1.13
C GLU A 25 7.15 8.07 -1.27
N GLU A 26 8.03 7.55 -0.41
CA GLU A 26 8.38 6.14 -0.38
C GLU A 26 7.16 5.26 -0.07
N LEU A 27 6.40 5.62 0.96
CA LEU A 27 5.20 4.90 1.37
C LEU A 27 4.11 4.93 0.29
N LEU A 28 3.92 6.08 -0.38
CA LEU A 28 2.98 6.20 -1.51
C LEU A 28 3.44 5.32 -2.69
N SER A 29 4.73 5.28 -2.97
CA SER A 29 5.33 4.39 -3.98
C SER A 29 5.09 2.91 -3.67
N PHE A 30 5.16 2.49 -2.40
CA PHE A 30 4.78 1.13 -2.00
C PHE A 30 3.31 0.84 -2.28
N ALA A 31 2.39 1.76 -1.94
CA ALA A 31 0.98 1.58 -2.24
C ALA A 31 0.70 1.43 -3.76
N GLU A 32 1.40 2.21 -4.60
CA GLU A 32 1.30 2.07 -6.06
C GLU A 32 1.81 0.71 -6.52
N GLN A 33 2.99 0.28 -6.05
CA GLN A 33 3.56 -1.03 -6.41
C GLN A 33 2.66 -2.20 -6.00
N VAL A 34 1.94 -2.10 -4.88
CA VAL A 34 0.94 -3.12 -4.51
C VAL A 34 -0.15 -3.26 -5.59
N LEU A 35 -0.68 -2.14 -6.11
CA LEU A 35 -1.69 -2.19 -7.17
C LEU A 35 -1.11 -2.57 -8.54
N GLU A 36 0.16 -2.25 -8.80
CA GLU A 36 0.89 -2.76 -9.97
C GLU A 36 0.98 -4.28 -9.93
N ASN A 37 1.35 -4.88 -8.78
CA ASN A 37 1.39 -6.34 -8.60
C ASN A 37 0.03 -6.97 -8.94
N TRP A 38 -1.07 -6.40 -8.45
CA TRP A 38 -2.42 -6.87 -8.77
C TRP A 38 -2.73 -6.84 -10.27
N LEU A 39 -2.40 -5.74 -10.94
CA LEU A 39 -2.66 -5.58 -12.36
C LEU A 39 -1.80 -6.52 -13.21
N ILE A 40 -0.51 -6.62 -12.89
CA ILE A 40 0.43 -7.51 -13.58
C ILE A 40 0.01 -8.96 -13.41
N ALA A 41 -0.39 -9.38 -12.21
CA ALA A 41 -0.86 -10.74 -11.97
C ALA A 41 -2.14 -11.07 -12.76
N LYS A 42 -2.94 -10.06 -13.10
CA LYS A 42 -4.08 -10.17 -14.02
C LYS A 42 -3.72 -10.03 -15.51
N GLY A 43 -2.42 -10.04 -15.85
CA GLY A 43 -1.94 -9.86 -17.22
C GLY A 43 -2.17 -8.46 -17.79
N LYS A 44 -2.41 -7.46 -16.93
CA LYS A 44 -2.65 -6.07 -17.35
C LYS A 44 -1.39 -5.23 -17.19
N LYS A 45 -1.15 -4.31 -18.12
CA LYS A 45 -0.14 -3.26 -17.97
C LYS A 45 -0.64 -2.20 -16.97
N PRO A 46 0.11 -1.89 -15.90
CA PRO A 46 -0.27 -0.83 -14.96
C PRO A 46 -0.35 0.53 -15.64
N THR A 47 -1.41 1.28 -15.35
CA THR A 47 -1.60 2.62 -15.91
C THR A 47 -0.61 3.64 -15.32
N LEU A 48 -0.31 4.65 -16.13
CA LEU A 48 0.37 5.88 -15.70
C LEU A 48 -0.63 7.03 -15.51
N ILE A 49 -1.89 6.83 -15.89
CA ILE A 49 -2.94 7.84 -15.80
C ILE A 49 -3.28 8.08 -14.34
N LYS A 50 -3.37 9.35 -13.97
CA LYS A 50 -3.80 9.80 -12.65
C LYS A 50 -5.32 9.88 -12.57
N SER A 51 -5.88 9.56 -11.40
CA SER A 51 -7.26 9.87 -11.04
C SER A 51 -7.23 10.76 -9.80
N GLU A 52 -8.02 11.83 -9.77
CA GLU A 52 -8.01 12.79 -8.65
C GLU A 52 -6.61 13.34 -8.33
N GLY A 53 -5.73 13.45 -9.33
CA GLY A 53 -4.35 13.93 -9.18
C GLY A 53 -3.30 12.88 -8.79
N PHE A 54 -3.71 11.65 -8.46
CA PHE A 54 -2.82 10.60 -7.98
C PHE A 54 -2.85 9.36 -8.87
N ARG A 55 -1.66 8.78 -9.10
CA ARG A 55 -1.53 7.56 -9.89
C ARG A 55 -2.04 6.34 -9.11
N LEU A 56 -1.86 6.29 -7.78
CA LEU A 56 -2.49 5.31 -6.91
C LEU A 56 -3.99 5.10 -7.20
N LEU A 57 -4.77 6.18 -7.32
CA LEU A 57 -6.20 6.10 -7.61
C LEU A 57 -6.49 5.69 -9.07
N GLY A 58 -5.61 6.04 -10.01
CA GLY A 58 -5.69 5.55 -11.40
C GLY A 58 -5.48 4.04 -11.48
N LEU A 59 -4.48 3.52 -10.76
CA LEU A 59 -4.22 2.09 -10.62
C LEU A 59 -5.41 1.38 -9.95
N HIS A 60 -5.95 1.94 -8.88
CA HIS A 60 -7.12 1.38 -8.19
C HIS A 60 -8.32 1.29 -9.14
N ARG A 61 -8.64 2.38 -9.85
CA ARG A 61 -9.74 2.42 -10.82
C ARG A 61 -9.59 1.36 -11.91
N GLN A 62 -8.37 1.13 -12.40
CA GLN A 62 -8.09 0.07 -13.37
C GLN A 62 -8.26 -1.32 -12.76
N GLY A 63 -7.78 -1.52 -11.53
CA GLY A 63 -7.78 -2.79 -10.81
C GLY A 63 -9.16 -3.23 -10.32
N ALA A 64 -10.03 -2.27 -10.01
CA ALA A 64 -11.39 -2.49 -9.51
C ALA A 64 -12.42 -2.82 -10.60
N LYS A 65 -12.10 -2.60 -11.88
CA LYS A 65 -13.03 -2.83 -12.99
C LYS A 65 -13.46 -4.30 -13.04
N GLY A 66 -14.75 -4.55 -12.79
CA GLY A 66 -15.35 -5.89 -12.78
C GLY A 66 -15.19 -6.67 -11.47
N ASP A 67 -14.71 -6.04 -10.39
CA ASP A 67 -14.60 -6.67 -9.07
C ASP A 67 -15.20 -5.74 -7.99
N PRO A 68 -16.48 -5.89 -7.62
CA PRO A 68 -17.14 -5.01 -6.64
C PRO A 68 -16.46 -4.97 -5.27
N SER A 69 -15.78 -6.04 -4.85
CA SER A 69 -15.09 -6.10 -3.56
C SER A 69 -13.86 -5.18 -3.50
N PHE A 70 -13.35 -4.72 -4.65
CA PHE A 70 -12.24 -3.75 -4.71
C PHE A 70 -12.65 -2.33 -4.32
N ASN A 71 -13.94 -2.00 -4.31
CA ASN A 71 -14.39 -0.64 -3.98
C ASN A 71 -14.03 -0.24 -2.54
N ALA A 72 -13.97 -1.20 -1.61
CA ALA A 72 -13.52 -0.94 -0.23
C ALA A 72 -12.08 -0.38 -0.16
N CYS A 73 -11.22 -0.78 -1.11
CA CYS A 73 -9.84 -0.29 -1.18
C CYS A 73 -9.74 1.16 -1.68
N ARG A 74 -10.79 1.71 -2.31
CA ARG A 74 -10.77 3.09 -2.87
C ARG A 74 -10.61 4.13 -1.76
N GLU A 75 -11.36 3.97 -0.67
CA GLU A 75 -11.32 4.92 0.44
C GLU A 75 -10.01 4.78 1.23
N THR A 76 -9.49 3.55 1.41
CA THR A 76 -8.14 3.34 1.97
C THR A 76 -7.05 4.01 1.12
N CYS A 77 -7.16 3.96 -0.22
CA CYS A 77 -6.23 4.67 -1.11
C CYS A 77 -6.34 6.19 -0.95
N ARG A 78 -7.54 6.75 -0.78
CA ARG A 78 -7.70 8.18 -0.47
C ARG A 78 -7.13 8.55 0.88
N GLU A 79 -7.30 7.71 1.90
CA GLU A 79 -6.74 7.95 3.21
C GLU A 79 -5.21 7.99 3.19
N ALA A 80 -4.58 7.13 2.38
CA ALA A 80 -3.14 7.19 2.14
C ALA A 80 -2.74 8.53 1.51
N ILE A 81 -3.45 8.95 0.46
CA ILE A 81 -3.21 10.24 -0.22
C ILE A 81 -3.43 11.42 0.73
N TYR A 82 -4.45 11.37 1.58
CA TYR A 82 -4.73 12.40 2.56
C TYR A 82 -3.56 12.59 3.54
N ASN A 83 -3.06 11.49 4.12
CA ASN A 83 -1.91 11.57 5.04
C ASN A 83 -0.63 11.98 4.30
N TYR A 84 -0.42 11.51 3.07
CA TYR A 84 0.67 11.96 2.21
C TYR A 84 0.64 13.49 2.02
N ASN A 85 -0.52 14.03 1.63
CA ASN A 85 -0.68 15.47 1.42
C ASN A 85 -0.43 16.28 2.69
N LEU A 86 -0.93 15.84 3.85
CA LEU A 86 -0.67 16.53 5.12
C LEU A 86 0.83 16.61 5.44
N ILE A 87 1.58 15.55 5.15
CA ILE A 87 3.02 15.50 5.41
C ILE A 87 3.79 16.37 4.40
N CYS A 88 3.44 16.30 3.12
CA CYS A 88 4.11 17.09 2.08
C CYS A 88 3.78 18.59 2.14
N ASP A 89 2.58 18.96 2.58
CA ASP A 89 2.17 20.35 2.75
C ASP A 89 2.90 21.01 3.93
N ASN A 90 2.97 20.34 5.07
CA ASN A 90 3.71 20.83 6.24
C ASN A 90 4.40 19.70 7.01
N PRO A 91 5.64 19.34 6.63
CA PRO A 91 6.37 18.24 7.28
C PRO A 91 6.81 18.57 8.72
N LYS A 92 6.67 19.82 9.16
CA LYS A 92 7.01 20.28 10.52
C LYS A 92 5.77 20.48 11.39
N ALA A 93 4.58 20.15 10.89
CA ALA A 93 3.37 20.19 11.69
C ALA A 93 3.51 19.28 12.93
N GLU A 94 2.90 19.68 14.05
CA GLU A 94 2.94 18.94 15.31
C GLU A 94 2.50 17.47 15.15
N ASN A 95 1.55 17.23 14.24
CA ASN A 95 1.02 15.90 13.95
C ASN A 95 1.73 15.16 12.81
N ALA A 96 2.77 15.72 12.17
CA ALA A 96 3.40 15.12 11.00
C ALA A 96 3.99 13.72 11.30
N ALA A 97 4.62 13.56 12.47
CA ALA A 97 5.12 12.27 12.95
C ALA A 97 4.00 11.24 13.17
N ALA A 98 2.82 11.67 13.63
CA ALA A 98 1.68 10.78 13.76
C ALA A 98 1.09 10.41 12.39
N ASN A 99 1.02 11.37 11.46
CA ASN A 99 0.49 11.17 10.12
C ASN A 99 1.36 10.20 9.31
N ILE A 100 2.69 10.24 9.45
CA ILE A 100 3.55 9.29 8.72
C ILE A 100 3.41 7.85 9.25
N VAL A 101 3.20 7.68 10.56
CA VAL A 101 2.90 6.37 11.15
C VAL A 101 1.55 5.86 10.67
N LYS A 102 0.54 6.73 10.58
CA LYS A 102 -0.77 6.39 10.00
C LYS A 102 -0.63 5.99 8.53
N LEU A 103 0.06 6.78 7.73
CA LEU A 103 0.32 6.49 6.32
C LEU A 103 0.94 5.10 6.14
N ARG A 104 1.98 4.76 6.92
CA ARG A 104 2.60 3.43 6.90
C ARG A 104 1.58 2.33 7.17
N ARG A 105 0.74 2.47 8.19
CA ARG A 105 -0.29 1.47 8.54
C ARG A 105 -1.36 1.33 7.47
N ILE A 106 -1.76 2.44 6.84
CA ILE A 106 -2.72 2.43 5.73
C ILE A 106 -2.12 1.70 4.52
N VAL A 107 -0.86 1.97 4.18
CA VAL A 107 -0.16 1.29 3.09
C VAL A 107 -0.01 -0.21 3.38
N GLN A 108 0.28 -0.58 4.64
CA GLN A 108 0.29 -1.98 5.08
C GLN A 108 -1.08 -2.64 4.93
N HIS A 109 -2.16 -1.94 5.30
CA HIS A 109 -3.52 -2.43 5.09
C HIS A 109 -3.83 -2.66 3.60
N ILE A 110 -3.40 -1.75 2.71
CA ILE A 110 -3.52 -1.94 1.26
C ILE A 110 -2.76 -3.20 0.81
N ALA A 111 -1.52 -3.40 1.27
CA ALA A 111 -0.71 -4.57 0.96
C ALA A 111 -1.38 -5.88 1.42
N LEU A 112 -1.89 -5.93 2.66
CA LEU A 112 -2.58 -7.09 3.21
C LEU A 112 -3.89 -7.40 2.46
N PHE A 113 -4.69 -6.37 2.16
CA PHE A 113 -5.93 -6.53 1.42
C PHE A 113 -5.70 -7.09 0.02
N ILE A 114 -4.76 -6.49 -0.72
CA ILE A 114 -4.45 -6.90 -2.10
C ILE A 114 -3.75 -8.26 -2.12
N GLY A 115 -2.85 -8.52 -1.18
CA GLY A 115 -2.22 -9.83 -1.00
C GLY A 115 -3.26 -10.94 -0.75
N GLY A 116 -4.21 -10.69 0.15
CA GLY A 116 -5.33 -11.61 0.39
C GLY A 116 -6.21 -11.83 -0.84
N LYS A 117 -6.49 -10.77 -1.61
CA LYS A 117 -7.22 -10.87 -2.89
C LYS A 117 -6.47 -11.71 -3.91
N MET A 118 -5.17 -11.47 -4.04
CA MET A 118 -4.26 -12.25 -4.88
C MET A 118 -4.31 -13.74 -4.49
N GLN A 119 -4.28 -14.05 -3.18
CA GLN A 119 -4.38 -15.42 -2.65
C GLN A 119 -5.67 -16.11 -3.02
N VAL A 120 -6.80 -15.45 -2.78
CA VAL A 120 -8.13 -16.00 -3.11
C VAL A 120 -8.27 -16.27 -4.61
N THR A 121 -7.63 -15.45 -5.45
CA THR A 121 -7.67 -15.64 -6.92
C THR A 121 -6.61 -16.61 -7.45
N GLY A 122 -5.74 -17.17 -6.60
CA GLY A 122 -4.62 -18.01 -7.02
C GLY A 122 -3.55 -17.26 -7.84
N LEU A 123 -3.48 -15.94 -7.68
CA LEU A 123 -2.60 -15.06 -8.44
C LEU A 123 -1.43 -14.61 -7.56
N GLY A 124 -0.27 -15.27 -7.64
CA GLY A 124 0.94 -14.88 -6.93
C GLY A 124 1.63 -16.04 -6.20
N GLU A 125 2.83 -15.78 -5.67
CA GLU A 125 3.53 -16.72 -4.79
C GLU A 125 3.15 -16.45 -3.33
N PHE A 126 2.43 -17.40 -2.73
CA PHE A 126 2.05 -17.34 -1.32
C PHE A 126 3.03 -18.16 -0.52
N CYS A 127 3.92 -17.49 0.21
CA CYS A 127 4.70 -18.16 1.22
C CYS A 127 3.77 -18.44 2.39
N CYS A 128 3.27 -19.68 2.48
CA CYS A 128 2.37 -20.19 3.53
C CYS A 128 2.98 -20.21 4.94
N ALA A 129 3.92 -19.31 5.26
CA ALA A 129 4.40 -19.12 6.61
C ALA A 129 3.44 -18.18 7.36
N SER A 130 2.33 -18.72 7.85
CA SER A 130 1.62 -18.11 8.97
C SER A 130 2.64 -17.89 10.09
N LYS A 131 3.04 -16.63 10.30
CA LYS A 131 3.90 -16.26 11.46
C LYS A 131 3.23 -16.83 12.71
N PRO A 132 3.93 -17.64 13.52
CA PRO A 132 3.34 -18.19 14.73
C PRO A 132 2.84 -17.03 15.59
N ILE A 133 1.55 -17.05 15.95
CA ILE A 133 0.93 -16.01 16.78
C ILE A 133 1.49 -16.04 18.21
N ARG A 134 2.19 -17.11 18.60
CA ARG A 134 2.94 -17.25 19.86
C ARG A 134 4.15 -18.15 19.60
N LEU A 135 5.36 -17.65 19.83
CA LEU A 135 6.44 -18.54 20.25
C LEU A 135 6.18 -18.77 21.74
N LEU A 136 5.69 -19.96 22.09
CA LEU A 136 5.69 -20.39 23.48
C LEU A 136 7.15 -20.56 23.87
N GLU A 137 7.69 -19.60 24.62
CA GLU A 137 8.88 -19.84 25.42
C GLU A 137 8.51 -20.92 26.44
N VAL A 138 9.13 -22.08 26.31
CA VAL A 138 9.19 -23.14 27.34
C VAL A 138 10.55 -23.06 27.99
#